data_AF-A0A3C1L1R3-F1
#
_entry.id   AF-A0A3C1L1R3-F1
#
_cell.length_a   1.000
_cell.length_b   1.000
_cell.length_c   1.000
_cell.angle_alpha   90.00
_cell.angle_beta   90.00
_cell.angle_gamma   90.00
#
_symmetry.space_group_name_H-M   'P 1'
#
loop_
_entity.id
_entity.type
_entity.pdbx_description
1 polymer ?
#
loop_
_entity_poly.entity_id
_entity_poly.type
_entity_poly.pdbx_seq_one_letter_code
_entity_poly.pdbx_strand_id
1 'polypeptide(L)'
;MPLHEDDIGPTQLSEVVGDAAADDATSDDHHLRPVGQCTRRCFSHLRTPRSTCLSNDSRTSPVAQRSIDTPTGNSYIQSVTSNRNQIIDNLRRVFGSFGSVIERLTELQWQAPSLCPAWTVHGVVVHVTAIEAALAGWRPGDEHPFAALPTINGEVAALAPAALAERYRAVTSARLAELATMTDDEFDSPSVTPVGPGTYGRFMAIRVFDVWVHERDIRVPLGIDGADDGPSAEMALDEVHGSLGFIVGKKIGLADGKGIAIELTGPVHRRLLAKVEGRATRVDELPAPDITLTTDSLTFMLLACGRIDPETAIADGRITWTGDSTLGAHAARHLAFTM
;
A
#
# COMPACT_ATOMS: atom_id res chain seq x y z
N MET A 1 -22.10 -63.30 -1.46
CA MET A 1 -22.89 -64.31 -2.20
C MET A 1 -23.89 -64.93 -1.23
N PRO A 2 -25.18 -65.11 -1.57
CA PRO A 2 -26.04 -64.13 -2.24
C PRO A 2 -27.51 -64.11 -1.70
N LEU A 3 -28.30 -63.15 -2.21
CA LEU A 3 -29.78 -63.06 -2.32
C LEU A 3 -30.58 -62.77 -1.03
N HIS A 4 -31.66 -61.97 -0.98
CA HIS A 4 -32.68 -61.64 -1.98
C HIS A 4 -33.37 -60.29 -1.68
N GLU A 5 -33.93 -59.65 -2.71
CA GLU A 5 -34.78 -58.45 -2.73
C GLU A 5 -36.23 -58.70 -2.24
N ASP A 6 -36.97 -57.58 -2.19
CA ASP A 6 -38.44 -57.38 -2.13
C ASP A 6 -39.03 -57.07 -0.74
N ASP A 7 -39.49 -55.81 -0.53
CA ASP A 7 -40.91 -55.51 -0.73
C ASP A 7 -41.21 -53.99 -0.73
N ILE A 8 -42.16 -53.62 -1.57
CA ILE A 8 -42.70 -52.27 -1.81
C ILE A 8 -43.99 -52.14 -0.99
N GLY A 9 -44.19 -51.01 -0.30
CA GLY A 9 -45.55 -50.47 -0.29
C GLY A 9 -45.98 -49.52 0.83
N PRO A 10 -46.98 -48.66 0.57
CA PRO A 10 -47.03 -47.29 1.08
C PRO A 10 -48.28 -47.01 1.91
N THR A 11 -48.28 -46.04 2.83
CA THR A 11 -49.51 -45.27 3.12
C THR A 11 -49.26 -43.96 3.84
N GLN A 12 -49.97 -42.94 3.35
CA GLN A 12 -50.14 -41.60 3.92
C GLN A 12 -50.93 -41.60 5.23
N LEU A 13 -50.83 -40.49 5.99
CA LEU A 13 -51.87 -39.81 6.81
C LEU A 13 -51.22 -38.49 7.30
N SER A 14 -51.49 -37.33 6.69
CA SER A 14 -52.57 -36.36 6.99
C SER A 14 -52.42 -35.58 8.31
N GLU A 15 -52.27 -34.27 8.15
CA GLU A 15 -52.79 -33.14 8.96
C GLU A 15 -52.37 -32.99 10.43
N VAL A 16 -51.77 -31.84 10.77
CA VAL A 16 -52.43 -30.75 11.55
C VAL A 16 -51.68 -29.43 11.31
N VAL A 17 -52.48 -28.39 11.10
CA VAL A 17 -52.17 -26.97 10.86
C VAL A 17 -51.65 -26.26 12.11
N GLY A 18 -50.69 -25.37 11.96
CA GLY A 18 -50.25 -24.41 12.98
C GLY A 18 -49.47 -23.24 12.35
N ASP A 19 -50.21 -22.19 12.03
CA ASP A 19 -49.81 -20.96 11.34
C ASP A 19 -48.96 -20.03 12.23
N ALA A 20 -47.85 -19.50 11.72
CA ALA A 20 -47.25 -18.20 12.08
C ALA A 20 -45.97 -17.87 11.27
N ALA A 21 -46.18 -17.15 10.16
CA ALA A 21 -45.44 -16.00 9.63
C ALA A 21 -43.88 -15.90 9.64
N ALA A 22 -43.38 -15.55 8.44
CA ALA A 22 -42.15 -14.80 8.10
C ALA A 22 -40.80 -15.54 8.28
N ASP A 23 -39.83 -15.48 7.38
CA ASP A 23 -39.66 -14.77 6.11
C ASP A 23 -38.58 -15.51 5.29
N ASP A 24 -38.64 -15.29 3.98
CA ASP A 24 -37.82 -15.80 2.90
C ASP A 24 -36.30 -15.63 3.14
N ALA A 25 -35.54 -16.74 3.11
CA ALA A 25 -34.08 -16.74 3.00
C ALA A 25 -33.68 -17.80 1.96
N THR A 26 -33.76 -17.40 0.70
CA THR A 26 -33.21 -18.13 -0.44
C THR A 26 -31.68 -18.12 -0.39
N SER A 27 -31.11 -19.31 -0.26
CA SER A 27 -29.94 -19.79 -1.02
C SER A 27 -28.95 -18.72 -1.51
N ASP A 28 -27.91 -18.43 -0.72
CA ASP A 28 -26.73 -17.71 -1.20
C ASP A 28 -25.85 -18.63 -2.04
N ASP A 29 -25.96 -18.45 -3.35
CA ASP A 29 -25.11 -19.00 -4.39
C ASP A 29 -23.69 -18.43 -4.25
N HIS A 30 -22.71 -19.30 -3.98
CA HIS A 30 -21.29 -18.97 -3.92
C HIS A 30 -20.76 -18.65 -5.32
N HIS A 31 -21.05 -17.46 -5.82
CA HIS A 31 -20.40 -16.90 -7.00
C HIS A 31 -19.04 -16.31 -6.63
N LEU A 32 -17.98 -16.95 -7.15
CA LEU A 32 -16.61 -16.46 -7.24
C LEU A 32 -16.60 -15.01 -7.72
N ARG A 33 -16.23 -14.08 -6.84
CA ARG A 33 -16.07 -12.67 -7.20
C ARG A 33 -14.79 -12.46 -8.02
N PRO A 34 -14.81 -11.68 -9.12
CA PRO A 34 -13.62 -11.42 -9.89
C PRO A 34 -12.61 -10.54 -9.15
N VAL A 35 -11.33 -10.91 -9.26
CA VAL A 35 -10.12 -10.32 -8.64
C VAL A 35 -9.94 -8.81 -8.94
N GLY A 36 -10.68 -8.25 -9.90
CA GLY A 36 -10.62 -6.85 -10.33
C GLY A 36 -11.22 -5.80 -9.38
N GLN A 37 -11.76 -6.17 -8.22
CA GLN A 37 -12.24 -5.20 -7.21
C GLN A 37 -11.16 -4.76 -6.21
N CYS A 38 -10.00 -5.43 -6.17
CA CYS A 38 -8.99 -5.22 -5.13
C CYS A 38 -8.15 -3.95 -5.35
N THR A 39 -7.88 -3.56 -6.60
CA THR A 39 -7.13 -2.32 -6.91
C THR A 39 -7.86 -1.04 -6.47
N ARG A 40 -9.20 -1.08 -6.36
CA ARG A 40 -9.97 0.05 -5.81
C ARG A 40 -9.83 0.13 -4.29
N ARG A 41 -9.80 -0.99 -3.56
CA ARG A 41 -9.85 -0.96 -2.09
C ARG A 41 -8.61 -0.36 -1.43
N CYS A 42 -7.43 -0.56 -2.00
CA CYS A 42 -6.21 0.02 -1.45
C CYS A 42 -6.18 1.56 -1.49
N PHE A 43 -6.97 2.22 -2.35
CA PHE A 43 -6.87 3.68 -2.54
C PHE A 43 -8.18 4.45 -2.80
N SER A 44 -9.38 3.86 -2.66
CA SER A 44 -10.66 4.49 -3.09
C SER A 44 -11.24 5.63 -2.25
N HIS A 45 -10.49 6.30 -1.36
CA HIS A 45 -11.10 7.21 -0.37
C HIS A 45 -10.82 8.71 -0.57
N LEU A 46 -10.76 9.19 -1.82
CA LEU A 46 -10.77 10.62 -2.11
C LEU A 46 -11.81 10.96 -3.20
N ARG A 47 -13.01 11.35 -2.77
CA ARG A 47 -14.01 12.01 -3.64
C ARG A 47 -13.55 13.45 -3.92
N THR A 48 -13.52 13.84 -5.17
CA THR A 48 -13.30 15.23 -5.61
C THR A 48 -14.59 16.04 -5.56
N PRO A 49 -14.56 17.33 -5.16
CA PRO A 49 -15.62 18.27 -5.47
C PRO A 49 -15.42 18.87 -6.87
N ARG A 50 -16.55 19.08 -7.58
CA ARG A 50 -16.64 19.76 -8.88
C ARG A 50 -16.19 21.22 -8.77
N SER A 51 -15.28 21.65 -9.64
CA SER A 51 -14.98 23.08 -9.87
C SER A 51 -15.92 23.68 -10.91
N THR A 52 -16.51 24.82 -10.57
CA THR A 52 -17.10 25.78 -11.52
C THR A 52 -16.11 26.90 -11.79
N CYS A 53 -15.84 27.12 -13.07
CA CYS A 53 -15.00 28.18 -13.60
C CYS A 53 -15.58 29.57 -13.33
N LEU A 54 -14.75 30.54 -12.92
CA LEU A 54 -14.93 31.95 -13.25
C LEU A 54 -13.57 32.61 -13.49
N SER A 55 -13.49 33.25 -14.65
CA SER A 55 -12.42 34.03 -15.24
C SER A 55 -12.37 35.47 -14.70
N ASN A 56 -11.17 36.06 -14.56
CA ASN A 56 -10.89 37.40 -15.11
C ASN A 56 -9.42 37.84 -15.08
N ASP A 57 -8.94 38.14 -16.28
CA ASP A 57 -8.10 39.23 -16.79
C ASP A 57 -7.23 40.16 -15.91
N SER A 58 -5.93 40.17 -16.29
CA SER A 58 -4.98 41.28 -16.58
C SER A 58 -4.79 42.51 -15.67
N ARG A 59 -3.52 42.77 -15.28
CA ARG A 59 -2.69 43.93 -15.71
C ARG A 59 -1.26 43.94 -15.11
N THR A 60 -0.32 44.33 -15.96
CA THR A 60 1.13 44.62 -15.81
C THR A 60 1.44 45.83 -14.90
N SER A 61 2.55 45.94 -14.16
CA SER A 61 3.90 46.40 -14.60
C SER A 61 4.84 46.66 -13.37
N PRO A 62 6.16 46.97 -13.54
CA PRO A 62 7.27 46.40 -12.75
C PRO A 62 7.90 47.32 -11.70
N VAL A 63 8.68 46.75 -10.76
CA VAL A 63 9.59 47.52 -9.87
C VAL A 63 10.96 46.84 -9.71
N ALA A 64 11.96 47.61 -10.15
CA ALA A 64 13.39 47.72 -9.86
C ALA A 64 14.16 46.66 -9.01
N GLN A 65 15.30 46.27 -9.60
CA GLN A 65 16.45 45.60 -9.01
C GLN A 65 17.11 46.42 -7.88
N ARG A 66 17.53 45.72 -6.81
CA ARG A 66 18.69 46.11 -6.00
C ARG A 66 19.54 44.88 -5.70
N SER A 67 20.80 44.98 -6.13
CA SER A 67 21.91 44.11 -5.77
C SER A 67 22.29 44.33 -4.31
N ILE A 68 22.43 43.25 -3.55
CA ILE A 68 23.22 43.20 -2.31
C ILE A 68 24.01 41.89 -2.35
N ASP A 69 25.32 42.02 -2.48
CA ASP A 69 26.29 40.95 -2.29
C ASP A 69 26.26 40.45 -0.84
N THR A 70 26.33 39.13 -0.64
CA THR A 70 26.65 38.52 0.66
C THR A 70 27.51 37.27 0.42
N PRO A 71 28.52 37.00 1.26
CA PRO A 71 29.71 36.24 0.87
C PRO A 71 29.50 34.73 0.72
N THR A 72 30.30 34.20 -0.19
CA THR A 72 30.57 32.80 -0.46
C THR A 72 31.15 32.05 0.75
N GLY A 73 30.64 30.84 1.02
CA GLY A 73 31.33 29.89 1.90
C GLY A 73 30.47 28.82 2.55
N ASN A 74 29.91 27.88 1.77
CA ASN A 74 29.86 26.50 2.22
C ASN A 74 29.86 25.56 1.01
N SER A 75 31.05 25.20 0.55
CA SER A 75 31.27 24.13 -0.41
C SER A 75 31.11 22.79 0.32
N TYR A 76 29.89 22.28 0.34
CA TYR A 76 29.66 20.84 0.39
C TYR A 76 28.94 20.49 -0.91
N ILE A 77 29.71 20.04 -1.90
CA ILE A 77 29.17 19.28 -3.02
C ILE A 77 28.72 17.95 -2.43
N GLN A 78 27.53 17.93 -1.82
CA GLN A 78 26.71 16.74 -1.91
C GLN A 78 26.34 16.67 -3.39
N SER A 79 26.76 15.61 -4.06
CA SER A 79 26.15 15.23 -5.33
C SER A 79 24.66 15.11 -5.05
N VAL A 80 23.88 16.15 -5.39
CA VAL A 80 22.43 16.14 -5.27
C VAL A 80 21.96 15.13 -6.31
N THR A 81 21.83 13.89 -5.88
CA THR A 81 21.16 12.87 -6.68
C THR A 81 19.74 13.39 -6.87
N SER A 82 19.36 13.69 -8.12
CA SER A 82 17.99 14.11 -8.43
C SER A 82 17.00 13.11 -7.82
N ASN A 83 15.84 13.59 -7.36
CA ASN A 83 14.76 12.74 -6.85
C ASN A 83 14.46 11.58 -7.83
N ARG A 84 14.52 11.85 -9.14
CA ARG A 84 14.44 10.82 -10.20
C ARG A 84 15.44 9.68 -9.98
N ASN A 85 16.73 9.99 -9.86
CA ASN A 85 17.79 8.99 -9.73
C ASN A 85 17.62 8.19 -8.43
N GLN A 86 17.26 8.86 -7.33
CA GLN A 86 16.98 8.20 -6.06
C GLN A 86 15.82 7.21 -6.18
N ILE A 87 14.72 7.60 -6.85
CA ILE A 87 13.57 6.72 -7.09
C ILE A 87 13.96 5.52 -7.96
N ILE A 88 14.70 5.75 -9.06
CA ILE A 88 15.14 4.67 -9.96
C ILE A 88 16.06 3.69 -9.22
N ASP A 89 16.98 4.20 -8.39
CA ASP A 89 17.87 3.36 -7.59
C ASP A 89 17.10 2.52 -6.58
N ASN A 90 16.08 3.10 -5.95
CA ASN A 90 15.21 2.37 -5.04
C ASN A 90 14.32 1.35 -5.74
N LEU A 91 13.80 1.65 -6.94
CA LEU A 91 13.09 0.69 -7.78
C LEU A 91 13.97 -0.49 -8.16
N ARG A 92 15.23 -0.23 -8.55
CA ARG A 92 16.20 -1.29 -8.85
C ARG A 92 16.43 -2.21 -7.64
N ARG A 93 16.54 -1.64 -6.44
CA ARG A 93 16.71 -2.40 -5.19
C ARG A 93 15.51 -3.29 -4.89
N VAL A 94 14.30 -2.73 -4.88
CA VAL A 94 13.08 -3.51 -4.55
C VAL A 94 12.79 -4.54 -5.63
N PHE A 95 13.01 -4.24 -6.91
CA PHE A 95 12.84 -5.23 -7.98
C PHE A 95 13.84 -6.37 -7.89
N GLY A 96 15.11 -6.06 -7.65
CA GLY A 96 16.15 -7.08 -7.50
C GLY A 96 15.92 -7.97 -6.26
N SER A 97 15.54 -7.37 -5.13
CA SER A 97 15.27 -8.08 -3.89
C SER A 97 14.04 -8.99 -4.02
N PHE A 98 12.92 -8.47 -4.53
CA PHE A 98 11.70 -9.24 -4.74
C PHE A 98 11.92 -10.39 -5.72
N GLY A 99 12.61 -10.13 -6.85
CA GLY A 99 13.00 -11.16 -7.81
C GLY A 99 13.83 -12.28 -7.17
N SER A 100 14.83 -11.91 -6.36
CA SER A 100 15.68 -12.87 -5.66
C SER A 100 14.89 -13.75 -4.68
N VAL A 101 13.87 -13.20 -4.02
CA VAL A 101 12.99 -13.97 -3.12
C VAL A 101 12.21 -15.02 -3.91
N ILE A 102 11.51 -14.60 -4.97
CA ILE A 102 10.59 -15.47 -5.70
C ILE A 102 11.30 -16.59 -6.46
N GLU A 103 12.55 -16.37 -6.90
CA GLU A 103 13.38 -17.38 -7.57
C GLU A 103 13.75 -18.56 -6.67
N ARG A 104 13.72 -18.38 -5.34
CA ARG A 104 14.11 -19.42 -4.37
C ARG A 104 12.91 -20.16 -3.76
N LEU A 105 11.68 -19.76 -4.12
CA LEU A 105 10.48 -20.35 -3.55
C LEU A 105 10.20 -21.72 -4.14
N THR A 106 9.85 -22.66 -3.27
CA THR A 106 9.32 -23.97 -3.64
C THR A 106 7.87 -23.86 -4.12
N GLU A 107 7.39 -24.83 -4.88
CA GLU A 107 5.98 -24.87 -5.34
C GLU A 107 4.98 -24.76 -4.18
N LEU A 108 5.27 -25.40 -3.04
CA LEU A 108 4.41 -25.30 -1.86
C LEU A 108 4.37 -23.87 -1.30
N GLN A 109 5.50 -23.17 -1.27
CA GLN A 109 5.58 -21.78 -0.80
C GLN A 109 4.83 -20.81 -1.72
N TRP A 110 4.80 -21.07 -3.03
CA TRP A 110 3.99 -20.30 -3.98
C TRP A 110 2.48 -20.36 -3.68
N GLN A 111 2.01 -21.48 -3.12
CA GLN A 111 0.61 -21.69 -2.74
C GLN A 111 0.30 -21.27 -1.31
N ALA A 112 1.30 -20.90 -0.51
CA ALA A 112 1.09 -20.48 0.87
C ALA A 112 0.30 -19.16 0.92
N PRO A 113 -0.54 -18.95 1.96
CA PRO A 113 -1.15 -17.65 2.22
C PRO A 113 -0.08 -16.56 2.40
N SER A 114 -0.32 -15.40 1.79
CA SER A 114 0.47 -14.19 2.01
C SER A 114 -0.15 -13.34 3.13
N LEU A 115 0.50 -12.24 3.52
CA LEU A 115 -0.14 -11.26 4.42
C LEU A 115 -1.23 -10.41 3.75
N CYS A 116 -1.36 -10.45 2.41
CA CYS A 116 -2.53 -9.88 1.74
C CYS A 116 -3.73 -10.83 1.93
N PRO A 117 -4.84 -10.36 2.55
CA PRO A 117 -6.00 -11.21 2.75
C PRO A 117 -6.51 -11.82 1.44
N ALA A 118 -6.81 -13.12 1.48
CA ALA A 118 -7.27 -13.93 0.35
C ALA A 118 -6.26 -14.14 -0.79
N TRP A 119 -5.00 -13.71 -0.64
CA TRP A 119 -3.96 -13.93 -1.64
C TRP A 119 -2.98 -14.99 -1.17
N THR A 120 -2.65 -15.92 -2.06
CA THR A 120 -1.43 -16.72 -1.93
C THR A 120 -0.21 -15.89 -2.32
N VAL A 121 0.98 -16.40 -2.07
CA VAL A 121 2.23 -15.81 -2.58
C VAL A 121 2.18 -15.62 -4.10
N HIS A 122 1.63 -16.58 -4.85
CA HIS A 122 1.39 -16.43 -6.29
C HIS A 122 0.56 -15.17 -6.61
N GLY A 123 -0.54 -14.94 -5.89
CA GLY A 123 -1.37 -13.74 -6.06
C GLY A 123 -0.61 -12.43 -5.87
N VAL A 124 0.30 -12.36 -4.89
CA VAL A 124 1.16 -11.18 -4.67
C VAL A 124 2.08 -10.94 -5.87
N VAL A 125 2.72 -11.99 -6.39
CA VAL A 125 3.62 -11.86 -7.54
C VAL A 125 2.85 -11.50 -8.82
N VAL A 126 1.64 -12.05 -9.00
CA VAL A 126 0.75 -11.66 -10.10
C VAL A 126 0.45 -10.17 -10.05
N HIS A 127 0.07 -9.64 -8.88
CA HIS A 127 -0.22 -8.21 -8.71
C HIS A 127 0.96 -7.34 -9.08
N VAL A 128 2.13 -7.58 -8.48
CA VAL A 128 3.33 -6.77 -8.75
C VAL A 128 3.71 -6.86 -10.23
N THR A 129 3.73 -8.07 -10.80
CA THR A 129 4.09 -8.28 -12.22
C THR A 129 3.11 -7.61 -13.18
N ALA A 130 1.81 -7.71 -12.91
CA ALA A 130 0.77 -7.15 -13.78
C ALA A 130 0.79 -5.62 -13.77
N ILE A 131 1.01 -4.98 -12.62
CA ILE A 131 1.14 -3.53 -12.52
C ILE A 131 2.37 -3.04 -13.28
N GLU A 132 3.53 -3.66 -13.08
CA GLU A 132 4.75 -3.25 -13.79
C GLU A 132 4.62 -3.50 -15.31
N ALA A 133 3.89 -4.56 -15.72
CA ALA A 133 3.62 -4.82 -17.12
C ALA A 133 2.66 -3.78 -17.73
N ALA A 134 1.66 -3.33 -16.99
CA ALA A 134 0.75 -2.27 -17.42
C ALA A 134 1.44 -0.90 -17.52
N LEU A 135 2.49 -0.67 -16.73
CA LEU A 135 3.30 0.55 -16.77
C LEU A 135 4.41 0.51 -17.82
N ALA A 136 4.69 -0.65 -18.41
CA ALA A 136 5.74 -0.79 -19.41
C ALA A 136 5.38 -0.04 -20.69
N GLY A 137 6.24 0.90 -21.10
CA GLY A 137 6.00 1.78 -22.25
C GLY A 137 5.00 2.91 -21.99
N TRP A 138 4.48 3.05 -20.76
CA TRP A 138 3.52 4.10 -20.42
C TRP A 138 4.22 5.36 -19.92
N ARG A 139 3.83 6.51 -20.49
CA ARG A 139 4.35 7.84 -20.15
C ARG A 139 3.23 8.78 -19.66
N PRO A 140 3.57 9.79 -18.84
CA PRO A 140 2.60 10.82 -18.48
C PRO A 140 2.06 11.53 -19.74
N GLY A 141 0.73 11.54 -19.88
CA GLY A 141 0.03 12.05 -21.06
C GLY A 141 -0.64 10.96 -21.91
N ASP A 142 -0.23 9.71 -21.77
CA ASP A 142 -0.87 8.56 -22.43
C ASP A 142 -2.23 8.22 -21.77
N GLU A 143 -3.00 7.33 -22.41
CA GLU A 143 -4.21 6.77 -21.80
C GLU A 143 -3.89 6.08 -20.46
N HIS A 144 -4.88 6.04 -19.57
CA HIS A 144 -4.72 5.53 -18.23
C HIS A 144 -4.13 4.10 -18.23
N PRO A 145 -3.00 3.85 -17.53
CA PRO A 145 -2.22 2.62 -17.70
C PRO A 145 -3.00 1.38 -17.27
N PHE A 146 -3.96 1.55 -16.35
CA PHE A 146 -4.76 0.43 -15.83
C PHE A 146 -5.98 0.06 -16.67
N ALA A 147 -6.17 0.66 -17.85
CA ALA A 147 -7.23 0.23 -18.77
C ALA A 147 -7.02 -1.24 -19.21
N ALA A 148 -5.77 -1.63 -19.50
CA ALA A 148 -5.41 -2.99 -19.91
C ALA A 148 -5.16 -3.95 -18.74
N LEU A 149 -5.15 -3.46 -17.50
CA LEU A 149 -4.75 -4.23 -16.32
C LEU A 149 -5.60 -5.49 -16.08
N PRO A 150 -6.94 -5.52 -16.29
CA PRO A 150 -7.71 -6.74 -16.14
C PRO A 150 -7.25 -7.88 -17.06
N THR A 151 -6.95 -7.56 -18.32
CA THR A 151 -6.45 -8.53 -19.30
C THR A 151 -5.06 -9.02 -18.91
N ILE A 152 -4.14 -8.09 -18.62
CA ILE A 152 -2.77 -8.41 -18.21
C ILE A 152 -2.77 -9.26 -16.94
N ASN A 153 -3.61 -8.93 -15.96
CA ASN A 153 -3.73 -9.68 -14.72
C ASN A 153 -4.20 -11.12 -15.00
N GLY A 154 -5.20 -11.32 -15.85
CA GLY A 154 -5.65 -12.66 -16.25
C GLY A 154 -4.57 -13.48 -16.94
N GLU A 155 -3.81 -12.87 -17.85
CA GLU A 155 -2.68 -13.52 -18.54
C GLU A 155 -1.57 -13.92 -17.56
N VAL A 156 -1.18 -13.02 -16.67
CA VAL A 156 -0.12 -13.24 -15.68
C VAL A 156 -0.57 -14.25 -14.61
N ALA A 157 -1.84 -14.22 -14.19
CA ALA A 157 -2.41 -15.17 -13.23
C ALA A 157 -2.44 -16.61 -13.75
N ALA A 158 -2.52 -16.80 -15.07
CA ALA A 158 -2.50 -18.13 -15.68
C ALA A 158 -1.10 -18.75 -15.75
N LEU A 159 -0.03 -17.99 -15.46
CA LEU A 159 1.34 -18.48 -15.52
C LEU A 159 1.67 -19.38 -14.33
N ALA A 160 2.32 -20.50 -14.62
CA ALA A 160 2.96 -21.33 -13.59
C ALA A 160 4.10 -20.56 -12.90
N PRO A 161 4.45 -20.88 -11.64
CA PRO A 161 5.43 -20.14 -10.84
C PRO A 161 6.76 -19.79 -11.55
N ALA A 162 7.38 -20.76 -12.23
CA ALA A 162 8.64 -20.53 -12.95
C ALA A 162 8.48 -19.52 -14.11
N ALA A 163 7.40 -19.64 -14.89
CA ALA A 163 7.09 -18.72 -15.98
C ALA A 163 6.70 -17.33 -15.47
N LEU A 164 6.03 -17.26 -14.32
CA LEU A 164 5.69 -16.01 -13.65
C LEU A 164 6.93 -15.28 -13.14
N ALA A 165 7.88 -15.99 -12.52
CA ALA A 165 9.17 -15.42 -12.10
C ALA A 165 9.99 -14.92 -13.30
N GLU A 166 10.00 -15.66 -14.42
CA GLU A 166 10.62 -15.20 -15.66
C GLU A 166 9.94 -13.95 -16.22
N ARG A 167 8.60 -13.92 -16.24
CA ARG A 167 7.82 -12.76 -16.67
C ARG A 167 8.10 -11.54 -15.82
N TYR A 168 8.15 -11.70 -14.50
CA TYR A 168 8.52 -10.66 -13.55
C TYR A 168 9.89 -10.06 -13.88
N ARG A 169 10.91 -10.91 -14.04
CA ARG A 169 12.28 -10.48 -14.35
C ARG A 169 12.35 -9.73 -15.68
N ALA A 170 11.66 -10.23 -16.70
CA ALA A 170 11.63 -9.60 -18.03
C ALA A 170 10.98 -8.20 -17.97
N VAL A 171 9.82 -8.09 -17.32
CA VAL A 171 9.08 -6.82 -17.19
C VAL A 171 9.87 -5.80 -16.39
N THR A 172 10.39 -6.16 -15.22
CA THR A 172 11.13 -5.23 -14.36
C THR A 172 12.45 -4.79 -14.99
N SER A 173 13.13 -5.66 -15.72
CA SER A 173 14.33 -5.29 -16.49
C SER A 173 14.01 -4.27 -17.58
N ALA A 174 12.92 -4.47 -18.33
CA ALA A 174 12.47 -3.52 -19.34
C ALA A 174 12.05 -2.18 -18.72
N ARG A 175 11.32 -2.20 -17.60
CA ARG A 175 10.94 -1.00 -16.85
C ARG A 175 12.14 -0.20 -16.38
N LEU A 176 13.18 -0.85 -15.82
CA LEU A 176 14.39 -0.14 -15.39
C LEU A 176 15.15 0.48 -16.56
N ALA A 177 15.22 -0.22 -17.70
CA ALA A 177 15.84 0.32 -18.91
C ALA A 177 15.07 1.54 -19.44
N GLU A 178 13.74 1.48 -19.45
CA GLU A 178 12.87 2.59 -19.84
C GLU A 178 13.04 3.80 -18.91
N LEU A 179 12.92 3.59 -17.60
CA LEU A 179 13.04 4.65 -16.59
C LEU A 179 14.40 5.36 -16.65
N ALA A 180 15.47 4.64 -16.97
CA ALA A 180 16.81 5.21 -17.13
C ALA A 180 16.92 6.20 -18.31
N THR A 181 15.98 6.16 -19.26
CA THR A 181 15.93 7.10 -20.41
C THR A 181 15.04 8.32 -20.16
N MET A 182 14.26 8.33 -19.08
CA MET A 182 13.33 9.42 -18.80
C MET A 182 14.05 10.64 -18.20
N THR A 183 13.61 11.84 -18.58
CA THR A 183 14.18 13.09 -18.07
C THR A 183 13.62 13.46 -16.69
N ASP A 184 14.24 14.45 -16.02
CA ASP A 184 13.67 15.01 -14.79
C ASP A 184 12.31 15.67 -15.07
N ASP A 185 12.17 16.39 -16.18
CA ASP A 185 10.89 17.02 -16.59
C ASP A 185 9.77 16.00 -16.79
N GLU A 186 10.07 14.81 -17.33
CA GLU A 186 9.09 13.73 -17.45
C GLU A 186 8.70 13.16 -16.09
N PHE A 187 9.62 13.07 -15.13
CA PHE A 187 9.32 12.68 -13.76
C PHE A 187 8.48 13.73 -13.02
N ASP A 188 8.70 15.01 -13.29
CA ASP A 188 7.96 16.12 -12.70
C ASP A 188 6.62 16.40 -13.41
N SER A 189 6.38 15.75 -14.54
CA SER A 189 5.15 15.93 -15.32
C SER A 189 3.90 15.45 -14.56
N PRO A 190 2.76 16.15 -14.68
CA PRO A 190 1.49 15.73 -14.10
C PRO A 190 1.09 14.32 -14.53
N SER A 191 0.58 13.54 -13.59
CA SER A 191 0.24 12.14 -13.80
C SER A 191 -0.90 11.69 -12.89
N VAL A 192 -1.52 10.58 -13.28
CA VAL A 192 -2.44 9.84 -12.41
C VAL A 192 -1.63 8.99 -11.45
N THR A 193 -2.09 8.86 -10.21
CA THR A 193 -1.52 7.92 -9.24
C THR A 193 -2.66 7.18 -8.53
N PRO A 194 -2.38 6.04 -7.88
CA PRO A 194 -3.39 5.33 -7.10
C PRO A 194 -4.01 6.21 -6.00
N VAL A 195 -3.26 7.15 -5.43
CA VAL A 195 -3.71 8.07 -4.36
C VAL A 195 -4.31 9.38 -4.88
N GLY A 196 -4.59 9.48 -6.18
CA GLY A 196 -5.09 10.68 -6.85
C GLY A 196 -4.05 11.37 -7.74
N PRO A 197 -4.33 12.59 -8.24
CA PRO A 197 -3.40 13.31 -9.11
C PRO A 197 -2.07 13.60 -8.42
N GLY A 198 -0.97 13.51 -9.17
CA GLY A 198 0.38 13.77 -8.69
C GLY A 198 1.36 13.98 -9.86
N THR A 199 2.64 13.74 -9.63
CA THR A 199 3.65 13.66 -10.71
C THR A 199 3.97 12.20 -11.06
N TYR A 200 4.60 11.95 -12.21
CA TYR A 200 5.06 10.61 -12.56
C TYR A 200 6.07 10.07 -11.52
N GLY A 201 7.00 10.90 -11.07
CA GLY A 201 7.96 10.56 -10.02
C GLY A 201 7.26 10.20 -8.71
N ARG A 202 6.20 10.92 -8.33
CA ARG A 202 5.37 10.56 -7.18
C ARG A 202 4.78 9.16 -7.32
N PHE A 203 4.29 8.80 -8.51
CA PHE A 203 3.77 7.46 -8.78
C PHE A 203 4.89 6.40 -8.69
N MET A 204 6.07 6.68 -9.23
CA MET A 204 7.22 5.77 -9.13
C MET A 204 7.69 5.56 -7.68
N ALA A 205 7.63 6.58 -6.82
CA ALA A 205 7.87 6.43 -5.38
C ALA A 205 6.81 5.52 -4.71
N ILE A 206 5.53 5.63 -5.09
CA ILE A 206 4.49 4.69 -4.64
C ILE A 206 4.80 3.26 -5.09
N ARG A 207 5.35 3.08 -6.28
CA ARG A 207 5.78 1.75 -6.76
C ARG A 207 6.91 1.17 -5.90
N VAL A 208 7.85 1.99 -5.42
CA VAL A 208 8.88 1.55 -4.46
C VAL A 208 8.22 0.99 -3.19
N PHE A 209 7.30 1.75 -2.60
CA PHE A 209 6.56 1.30 -1.41
C PHE A 209 5.76 0.02 -1.65
N ASP A 210 4.99 -0.04 -2.74
CA ASP A 210 4.12 -1.18 -3.05
C ASP A 210 4.94 -2.47 -3.19
N VAL A 211 6.02 -2.46 -3.96
CA VAL A 211 6.89 -3.64 -4.11
C VAL A 211 7.61 -3.97 -2.80
N TRP A 212 8.05 -2.96 -2.05
CA TRP A 212 8.70 -3.17 -0.76
C TRP A 212 7.77 -3.88 0.23
N VAL A 213 6.51 -3.44 0.36
CA VAL A 213 5.51 -4.08 1.24
C VAL A 213 5.15 -5.48 0.74
N HIS A 214 4.91 -5.65 -0.56
CA HIS A 214 4.54 -6.94 -1.12
C HIS A 214 5.64 -8.00 -1.03
N GLU A 215 6.91 -7.61 -0.98
CA GLU A 215 7.98 -8.54 -0.62
C GLU A 215 7.79 -9.12 0.80
N ARG A 216 7.36 -8.29 1.77
CA ARG A 216 7.10 -8.74 3.15
C ARG A 216 5.85 -9.58 3.24
N ASP A 217 4.84 -9.29 2.43
CA ASP A 217 3.64 -10.12 2.33
C ASP A 217 3.99 -11.58 1.97
N ILE A 218 5.12 -11.80 1.29
CA ILE A 218 5.66 -13.13 0.97
C ILE A 218 6.61 -13.61 2.07
N ARG A 219 7.63 -12.82 2.40
CA ARG A 219 8.75 -13.26 3.24
C ARG A 219 8.36 -13.55 4.68
N VAL A 220 7.57 -12.66 5.29
CA VAL A 220 7.20 -12.74 6.71
C VAL A 220 6.44 -14.03 7.04
N PRO A 221 5.35 -14.40 6.34
CA PRO A 221 4.61 -15.63 6.66
C PRO A 221 5.40 -16.91 6.33
N LEU A 222 6.41 -16.82 5.46
CA LEU A 222 7.31 -17.93 5.13
C LEU A 222 8.54 -18.02 6.03
N GLY A 223 8.74 -17.08 6.96
CA GLY A 223 9.94 -17.01 7.80
C GLY A 223 11.22 -16.79 7.02
N ILE A 224 11.15 -16.08 5.88
CA ILE A 224 12.30 -15.76 5.04
C ILE A 224 12.88 -14.42 5.45
N ASP A 225 14.15 -14.41 5.86
CA ASP A 225 14.87 -13.18 6.20
C ASP A 225 15.05 -12.27 4.98
N GLY A 226 15.13 -10.96 5.22
CA GLY A 226 15.41 -9.94 4.20
C GLY A 226 15.76 -8.60 4.81
N ALA A 227 16.23 -7.66 3.99
CA ALA A 227 16.67 -6.35 4.45
C ALA A 227 15.46 -5.41 4.62
N ASP A 228 15.16 -5.02 5.87
CA ASP A 228 14.07 -4.10 6.23
C ASP A 228 14.52 -2.66 6.48
N ASP A 229 15.78 -2.36 6.19
CA ASP A 229 16.43 -1.06 6.32
C ASP A 229 16.85 -0.46 4.96
N GLY A 230 17.57 0.66 5.03
CA GLY A 230 18.19 1.30 3.88
C GLY A 230 17.24 2.15 3.02
N PRO A 231 17.75 2.66 1.88
CA PRO A 231 17.07 3.72 1.13
C PRO A 231 15.66 3.37 0.63
N SER A 232 15.40 2.11 0.29
CA SER A 232 14.06 1.67 -0.13
C SER A 232 13.08 1.57 1.04
N ALA A 233 13.54 1.15 2.22
CA ALA A 233 12.72 1.11 3.44
C ALA A 233 12.38 2.53 3.92
N GLU A 234 13.35 3.45 3.88
CA GLU A 234 13.14 4.86 4.19
C GLU A 234 12.09 5.49 3.26
N MET A 235 12.21 5.26 1.94
CA MET A 235 11.24 5.77 0.97
C MET A 235 9.86 5.11 1.12
N ALA A 236 9.80 3.81 1.45
CA ALA A 236 8.53 3.16 1.77
C ALA A 236 7.88 3.76 3.03
N LEU A 237 8.67 4.05 4.07
CA LEU A 237 8.19 4.71 5.28
C LEU A 237 7.71 6.14 5.01
N ASP A 238 8.34 6.86 4.08
CA ASP A 238 7.91 8.21 3.67
C ASP A 238 6.47 8.21 3.12
N GLU A 239 6.01 7.13 2.50
CA GLU A 239 4.62 7.00 2.03
C GLU A 239 3.61 6.94 3.19
N VAL A 240 3.93 6.14 4.21
CA VAL A 240 3.09 6.02 5.42
C VAL A 240 3.15 7.32 6.22
N HIS A 241 4.33 7.92 6.35
CA HIS A 241 4.49 9.23 6.97
C HIS A 241 3.73 10.32 6.19
N GLY A 242 3.69 10.24 4.86
CA GLY A 242 2.80 10.96 3.95
C GLY A 242 1.35 11.00 4.42
N SER A 243 0.88 9.86 4.90
CA SER A 243 -0.51 9.60 5.30
C SER A 243 -0.77 9.79 6.79
N LEU A 244 0.23 10.21 7.58
CA LEU A 244 0.13 10.26 9.04
C LEU A 244 -1.03 11.14 9.53
N GLY A 245 -1.26 12.30 8.90
CA GLY A 245 -2.43 13.14 9.25
C GLY A 245 -3.76 12.42 9.01
N PHE A 246 -3.88 11.62 7.95
CA PHE A 246 -5.08 10.81 7.72
C PHE A 246 -5.21 9.67 8.72
N ILE A 247 -4.11 8.96 9.04
CA ILE A 247 -4.08 7.92 10.06
C ILE A 247 -4.57 8.49 11.40
N VAL A 248 -3.97 9.58 11.85
CA VAL A 248 -4.27 10.18 13.16
C VAL A 248 -5.67 10.78 13.21
N GLY A 249 -6.06 11.56 12.20
CA GLY A 249 -7.33 12.26 12.22
C GLY A 249 -8.54 11.41 11.84
N LYS A 250 -8.37 10.34 11.04
CA LYS A 250 -9.49 9.54 10.52
C LYS A 250 -9.48 8.09 10.95
N LYS A 251 -8.31 7.44 11.01
CA LYS A 251 -8.24 6.02 11.41
C LYS A 251 -8.25 5.89 12.92
N ILE A 252 -7.35 6.60 13.60
CA ILE A 252 -7.34 6.71 15.06
C ILE A 252 -8.52 7.58 15.52
N GLY A 253 -8.81 8.68 14.81
CA GLY A 253 -9.88 9.60 15.20
C GLY A 253 -9.52 10.44 16.42
N LEU A 254 -8.26 10.86 16.50
CA LEU A 254 -7.76 11.65 17.62
C LEU A 254 -8.51 12.99 17.71
N ALA A 255 -8.93 13.36 18.94
CA ALA A 255 -9.75 14.54 19.18
C ALA A 255 -8.98 15.85 18.92
N ASP A 256 -9.72 16.94 18.71
CA ASP A 256 -9.13 18.27 18.51
C ASP A 256 -8.27 18.71 19.71
N GLY A 257 -7.15 19.37 19.42
CA GLY A 257 -6.17 19.81 20.40
C GLY A 257 -5.18 18.73 20.87
N LYS A 258 -5.41 17.45 20.53
CA LYS A 258 -4.56 16.32 20.95
C LYS A 258 -3.39 16.08 19.98
N GLY A 259 -2.31 15.51 20.50
CA GLY A 259 -1.12 15.14 19.73
C GLY A 259 -0.64 13.72 20.01
N ILE A 260 0.00 13.11 19.01
CA ILE A 260 0.59 11.77 19.08
C ILE A 260 2.03 11.79 18.58
N ALA A 261 2.89 11.05 19.28
CA ALA A 261 4.20 10.66 18.79
C ALA A 261 4.23 9.15 18.47
N ILE A 262 4.95 8.77 17.42
CA ILE A 262 5.26 7.38 17.10
C ILE A 262 6.79 7.27 17.03
N GLU A 263 7.37 6.60 18.01
CA GLU A 263 8.80 6.31 18.09
C GLU A 263 9.08 4.98 17.38
N LEU A 264 9.72 5.07 16.23
CA LEU A 264 10.14 3.92 15.45
C LEU A 264 11.56 3.52 15.84
N THR A 265 11.72 2.23 16.13
CA THR A 265 12.99 1.58 16.44
C THR A 265 13.31 0.50 15.40
N GLY A 266 14.42 -0.21 15.55
CA GLY A 266 14.74 -1.35 14.70
C GLY A 266 15.35 -0.92 13.36
N PRO A 267 14.95 -1.52 12.22
CA PRO A 267 15.60 -1.28 10.93
C PRO A 267 15.68 0.19 10.51
N VAL A 268 14.61 0.96 10.76
CA VAL A 268 14.55 2.41 10.52
C VAL A 268 14.18 3.12 11.81
N HIS A 269 15.08 3.98 12.30
CA HIS A 269 14.85 4.79 13.50
C HIS A 269 14.30 6.16 13.12
N ARG A 270 13.09 6.47 13.57
CA ARG A 270 12.44 7.77 13.26
C ARG A 270 11.39 8.13 14.30
N ARG A 271 11.24 9.42 14.57
CA ARG A 271 10.16 9.96 15.38
C ARG A 271 9.12 10.61 14.47
N LEU A 272 7.90 10.10 14.45
CA LEU A 272 6.79 10.63 13.67
C LEU A 272 5.84 11.40 14.58
N LEU A 273 5.53 12.64 14.24
CA LEU A 273 4.72 13.52 15.10
C LEU A 273 3.52 14.05 14.33
N ALA A 274 2.36 14.05 14.99
CA ALA A 274 1.16 14.66 14.45
C ALA A 274 0.32 15.31 15.55
N LYS A 275 -0.39 16.37 15.17
CA LYS A 275 -1.30 17.10 16.05
C LYS A 275 -2.60 17.41 15.32
N VAL A 276 -3.70 17.42 16.08
CA VAL A 276 -5.02 17.79 15.57
C VAL A 276 -5.34 19.23 15.96
N GLU A 277 -5.46 20.10 14.95
CA GLU A 277 -5.94 21.48 15.09
C GLU A 277 -6.97 21.76 13.98
N GLY A 278 -8.21 21.36 14.23
CA GLY A 278 -9.28 21.21 13.24
C GLY A 278 -9.06 20.02 12.30
N ARG A 279 -7.83 19.86 11.79
CA ARG A 279 -7.38 18.71 11.00
C ARG A 279 -6.06 18.19 11.55
N ALA A 280 -5.90 16.87 11.57
CA ALA A 280 -4.65 16.24 11.89
C ALA A 280 -3.59 16.50 10.80
N THR A 281 -2.44 17.03 11.20
CA THR A 281 -1.29 17.31 10.35
C THR A 281 0.00 16.82 11.00
N ARG A 282 1.04 16.62 10.19
CA ARG A 282 2.39 16.39 10.70
C ARG A 282 2.92 17.68 11.31
N VAL A 283 3.74 17.55 12.35
CA VAL A 283 4.43 18.66 12.99
C VAL A 283 5.89 18.30 13.19
N ASP A 284 6.78 19.30 13.20
CA ASP A 284 8.21 19.06 13.41
C ASP A 284 8.53 18.88 14.91
N GLU A 285 7.72 19.49 15.78
CA GLU A 285 7.90 19.45 17.23
C GLU A 285 6.57 19.19 17.95
N LEU A 286 6.64 18.34 18.98
CA LEU A 286 5.53 18.04 19.87
C LEU A 286 6.10 17.74 21.28
N PRO A 287 6.28 18.75 22.14
CA PRO A 287 6.97 18.60 23.42
C PRO A 287 6.24 17.72 24.43
N ALA A 288 4.92 17.70 24.39
CA ALA A 288 4.06 16.96 25.31
C ALA A 288 2.98 16.21 24.52
N PRO A 289 3.32 15.10 23.83
CA PRO A 289 2.33 14.28 23.15
C PRO A 289 1.38 13.66 24.18
N ASP A 290 0.08 13.61 23.87
CA ASP A 290 -0.91 12.95 24.74
C ASP A 290 -0.69 11.43 24.80
N ILE A 291 -0.22 10.88 23.68
CA ILE A 291 0.17 9.48 23.55
C ILE A 291 1.47 9.35 22.76
N THR A 292 2.33 8.43 23.20
CA THR A 292 3.51 8.02 22.44
C THR A 292 3.41 6.52 22.18
N LEU A 293 3.30 6.12 20.92
CA LEU A 293 3.44 4.72 20.50
C LEU A 293 4.93 4.41 20.30
N THR A 294 5.39 3.25 20.75
CA THR A 294 6.76 2.75 20.50
C THR A 294 6.67 1.38 19.86
N THR A 295 7.32 1.22 18.70
CA THR A 295 7.31 -0.03 17.92
C THR A 295 8.51 -0.08 16.98
N ASP A 296 8.88 -1.26 16.48
CA ASP A 296 9.88 -1.33 15.41
C ASP A 296 9.27 -0.90 14.06
N SER A 297 10.10 -0.40 13.15
CA SER A 297 9.64 0.14 11.88
C SER A 297 8.92 -0.90 11.00
N LEU A 298 9.30 -2.19 11.06
CA LEU A 298 8.64 -3.22 10.28
C LEU A 298 7.24 -3.50 10.83
N THR A 299 7.10 -3.70 12.15
CA THR A 299 5.80 -3.86 12.79
C THR A 299 4.89 -2.67 12.50
N PHE A 300 5.41 -1.44 12.60
CA PHE A 300 4.66 -0.24 12.23
C PHE A 300 4.15 -0.28 10.79
N MET A 301 5.02 -0.60 9.83
CA MET A 301 4.66 -0.68 8.42
C MET A 301 3.59 -1.75 8.18
N LEU A 302 3.72 -2.94 8.78
CA LEU A 302 2.74 -4.01 8.64
C LEU A 302 1.38 -3.66 9.27
N LEU A 303 1.36 -2.99 10.43
CA LEU A 303 0.11 -2.50 11.05
C LEU A 303 -0.54 -1.38 10.23
N ALA A 304 0.25 -0.41 9.77
CA ALA A 304 -0.23 0.69 8.93
C ALA A 304 -0.77 0.18 7.58
N CYS A 305 -0.22 -0.93 7.07
CA CYS A 305 -0.71 -1.58 5.85
C CYS A 305 -1.80 -2.64 6.11
N GLY A 306 -2.23 -2.84 7.36
CA GLY A 306 -3.27 -3.82 7.72
C GLY A 306 -2.88 -5.28 7.42
N ARG A 307 -1.59 -5.61 7.53
CA ARG A 307 -1.02 -6.93 7.17
C ARG A 307 -0.88 -7.89 8.34
N ILE A 308 -0.89 -7.37 9.56
CA ILE A 308 -0.87 -8.17 10.77
C ILE A 308 -1.97 -7.74 11.72
N ASP A 309 -2.43 -8.68 12.54
CA ASP A 309 -3.39 -8.40 13.60
C ASP A 309 -2.75 -7.52 14.69
N PRO A 310 -3.34 -6.36 15.01
CA PRO A 310 -2.85 -5.49 16.08
C PRO A 310 -2.89 -6.17 17.45
N GLU A 311 -3.85 -7.06 17.74
CA GLU A 311 -3.91 -7.70 19.06
C GLU A 311 -2.68 -8.55 19.31
N THR A 312 -2.25 -9.32 18.32
CA THR A 312 -1.02 -10.12 18.39
C THR A 312 0.20 -9.22 18.62
N ALA A 313 0.34 -8.11 17.87
CA ALA A 313 1.47 -7.19 18.06
C ALA A 313 1.49 -6.51 19.44
N ILE A 314 0.32 -6.22 20.01
CA ILE A 314 0.17 -5.67 21.36
C ILE A 314 0.54 -6.73 22.41
N ALA A 315 0.00 -7.95 22.28
CA ALA A 315 0.25 -9.04 23.22
C ALA A 315 1.73 -9.45 23.27
N ASP A 316 2.42 -9.42 22.12
CA ASP A 316 3.85 -9.70 22.00
C ASP A 316 4.74 -8.55 22.50
N GLY A 317 4.17 -7.38 22.80
CA GLY A 317 4.92 -6.17 23.16
C GLY A 317 5.68 -5.53 21.98
N ARG A 318 5.38 -5.90 20.73
CA ARG A 318 5.98 -5.31 19.53
C ARG A 318 5.47 -3.89 19.26
N ILE A 319 4.30 -3.54 19.79
CA ILE A 319 3.82 -2.17 19.89
C ILE A 319 3.39 -1.88 21.33
N THR A 320 3.92 -0.81 21.90
CA THR A 320 3.64 -0.35 23.26
C THR A 320 3.33 1.13 23.27
N TRP A 321 2.83 1.65 24.40
CA TRP A 321 2.51 3.08 24.50
C TRP A 321 2.71 3.66 25.90
N THR A 322 2.92 4.97 25.94
CA THR A 322 2.90 5.80 27.15
C THR A 322 1.94 6.98 26.98
N GLY A 323 1.59 7.65 28.09
CA GLY A 323 0.59 8.72 28.10
C GLY A 323 -0.81 8.19 28.45
N ASP A 324 -1.85 8.63 27.72
CA ASP A 324 -3.21 8.13 27.91
C ASP A 324 -3.32 6.66 27.48
N SER A 325 -3.54 5.77 28.46
CA SER A 325 -3.57 4.32 28.22
C SER A 325 -4.72 3.85 27.33
N THR A 326 -5.90 4.45 27.45
CA THR A 326 -7.08 4.08 26.65
C THR A 326 -6.89 4.53 25.20
N LEU A 327 -6.42 5.76 25.03
CA LEU A 327 -6.15 6.32 23.71
C LEU A 327 -4.97 5.63 23.02
N GLY A 328 -3.91 5.29 23.73
CA GLY A 328 -2.76 4.57 23.18
C GLY A 328 -3.15 3.16 22.72
N ALA A 329 -3.92 2.44 23.53
CA ALA A 329 -4.48 1.14 23.17
C ALA A 329 -5.40 1.21 21.94
N HIS A 330 -6.21 2.26 21.84
CA HIS A 330 -7.05 2.51 20.67
C HIS A 330 -6.21 2.83 19.44
N ALA A 331 -5.22 3.71 19.55
CA ALA A 331 -4.35 4.10 18.45
C ALA A 331 -3.56 2.92 17.86
N ALA A 332 -3.01 2.04 18.71
CA ALA A 332 -2.28 0.85 18.29
C ALA A 332 -3.12 -0.12 17.41
N ARG A 333 -4.45 -0.14 17.60
CA ARG A 333 -5.39 -0.96 16.82
C ARG A 333 -5.83 -0.33 15.49
N HIS A 334 -5.67 0.97 15.34
CA HIS A 334 -6.29 1.74 14.26
C HIS A 334 -5.27 2.47 13.37
N LEU A 335 -4.10 1.86 13.16
CA LEU A 335 -3.07 2.40 12.25
C LEU A 335 -3.37 2.16 10.77
N ALA A 336 -4.14 1.11 10.44
CA ALA A 336 -4.33 0.65 9.07
C ALA A 336 -4.98 1.70 8.14
N PHE A 337 -4.22 2.19 7.15
CA PHE A 337 -4.70 3.18 6.16
C PHE A 337 -4.88 2.62 4.76
N THR A 338 -4.13 1.58 4.39
CA THR A 338 -4.34 0.79 3.18
C THR A 338 -4.98 -0.54 3.56
N MET A 339 -6.03 -0.96 2.85
CA MET A 339 -6.61 -2.31 2.95
C MET A 339 -6.95 -2.82 1.56
#